data_AF-A0A355TA33-F1
#
_entry.id   AF-A0A355TA33-F1
#
_cell.length_a   1.000
_cell.length_b   1.000
_cell.length_c   1.000
_cell.angle_alpha   90.00
_cell.angle_beta   90.00
_cell.angle_gamma   90.00
#
_symmetry.space_group_name_H-M   'P 1'
#
loop_
_entity.id
_entity.type
_entity.pdbx_description
1 polymer ?
#
loop_
_entity_poly.entity_id
_entity_poly.type
_entity_poly.pdbx_seq_one_letter_code
_entity_poly.pdbx_strand_id
1 'polypeptide(L)'
;MILTYFHLLFFLFFVFLASPVSAEQSYGCPPFEEAKVVVRPLLNTPKIDTSQRLTALRAMASSKDQARFSSTSHETPVGLTAANLKFDSSYQIVTKISPRDHKVCTQIGSFNLTFGFEDTTVYIAHELPYGSCSYKTVLEHEFQHVQTDRNLVRLYAQKFPALLKKAIREIGVLRVSSAPLAESMIRDTVSRYMHDLSKNLSTVREKQQLKIDTKEEYARLSKSCNGRLSKIIARASR
;
A
#
# COMPACT_ATOMS: atom_id res chain seq x y z
N MET A 1 37.29 75.47 -18.47
CA MET A 1 37.98 74.61 -17.48
C MET A 1 36.97 74.36 -16.35
N ILE A 2 36.64 73.09 -16.07
CA ILE A 2 36.03 72.57 -14.82
C ILE A 2 34.51 72.88 -14.65
N LEU A 3 33.59 71.96 -14.99
CA LEU A 3 33.10 70.73 -14.28
C LEU A 3 31.79 71.03 -13.49
N THR A 4 30.62 70.55 -13.95
CA THR A 4 29.85 69.37 -13.41
C THR A 4 28.86 69.71 -12.27
N TYR A 5 27.77 69.00 -11.91
CA TYR A 5 27.28 67.63 -12.11
C TYR A 5 25.73 67.62 -12.05
N PHE A 6 25.12 66.75 -12.85
CA PHE A 6 23.70 66.38 -12.85
C PHE A 6 23.49 65.25 -11.82
N HIS A 7 22.66 65.44 -10.79
CA HIS A 7 22.35 64.39 -9.83
C HIS A 7 21.23 63.48 -10.36
N LEU A 8 21.58 62.26 -10.77
CA LEU A 8 20.62 61.16 -10.94
C LEU A 8 20.74 60.22 -9.73
N LEU A 9 19.70 60.19 -8.89
CA LEU A 9 19.55 59.19 -7.83
C LEU A 9 19.25 57.83 -8.45
N PHE A 10 20.15 56.86 -8.24
CA PHE A 10 19.91 55.45 -8.57
C PHE A 10 19.60 54.69 -7.27
N PHE A 11 18.34 54.35 -7.05
CA PHE A 11 17.90 53.49 -5.96
C PHE A 11 18.28 52.05 -6.29
N LEU A 12 19.29 51.52 -5.60
CA LEU A 12 19.77 50.15 -5.78
C LEU A 12 18.96 49.22 -4.87
N PHE A 13 17.97 48.54 -5.47
CA PHE A 13 17.12 47.55 -4.82
C PHE A 13 17.93 46.26 -4.58
N PHE A 14 18.42 46.06 -3.35
CA PHE A 14 19.13 44.85 -2.96
C PHE A 14 18.13 43.68 -2.80
N VAL A 15 17.95 42.89 -3.86
CA VAL A 15 17.25 41.61 -3.78
C VAL A 15 18.18 40.62 -3.07
N PHE A 16 17.92 40.38 -1.78
CA PHE A 16 18.54 39.27 -1.05
C PHE A 16 18.04 37.95 -1.65
N LEU A 17 18.88 37.31 -2.48
CA LEU A 17 18.73 35.92 -2.87
C LEU A 17 18.94 35.04 -1.63
N ALA A 18 17.84 34.73 -0.93
CA ALA A 18 17.84 33.67 0.06
C ALA A 18 18.13 32.34 -0.68
N SER A 19 19.37 31.87 -0.57
CA SER A 19 19.73 30.54 -1.06
C SER A 19 18.98 29.50 -0.23
N PRO A 20 18.35 28.49 -0.86
CA PRO A 20 17.70 27.42 -0.11
C PRO A 20 18.78 26.67 0.68
N VAL A 21 18.64 26.70 2.00
CA VAL A 21 19.41 25.87 2.93
C VAL A 21 19.17 24.41 2.55
N SER A 22 20.12 23.81 1.84
CA SER A 22 20.13 22.38 1.59
C SER A 22 20.43 21.69 2.91
N ALA A 23 19.59 20.71 3.24
CA ALA A 23 19.69 19.91 4.44
C ALA A 23 21.14 19.46 4.70
N GLU A 24 21.54 19.61 5.96
CA GLU A 24 22.81 19.27 6.58
C GLU A 24 23.50 18.07 5.91
N GLN A 25 24.41 18.39 5.00
CA GLN A 25 25.23 17.42 4.30
C GLN A 25 26.17 16.81 5.35
N SER A 26 25.93 15.54 5.73
CA SER A 26 26.76 14.78 6.69
C SER A 26 28.23 15.15 6.50
N TYR A 27 28.81 15.85 7.49
CA TYR A 27 30.09 16.54 7.36
C TYR A 27 31.14 15.69 6.64
N GLY A 28 31.56 16.14 5.44
CA GLY A 28 32.59 15.50 4.63
C GLY A 28 32.12 14.43 3.65
N CYS A 29 30.83 14.16 3.49
CA CYS A 29 30.33 13.34 2.38
C CYS A 29 30.15 14.18 1.10
N PRO A 30 30.53 13.67 -0.08
CA PRO A 30 30.23 14.35 -1.34
C PRO A 30 28.71 14.50 -1.55
N PRO A 31 28.25 15.47 -2.36
CA PRO A 31 26.83 15.66 -2.63
C PRO A 31 26.21 14.44 -3.34
N PHE A 32 24.94 14.14 -3.05
CA PHE A 32 24.15 13.09 -3.69
C PHE A 32 22.95 13.70 -4.41
N GLU A 33 22.51 13.06 -5.48
CA GLU A 33 21.25 13.40 -6.14
C GLU A 33 20.05 12.92 -5.29
N GLU A 34 18.88 13.54 -5.49
CA GLU A 34 17.65 13.07 -4.85
C GLU A 34 17.25 11.69 -5.40
N ALA A 35 16.81 10.81 -4.52
CA ALA A 35 16.40 9.46 -4.89
C ALA A 35 15.19 9.45 -5.84
N LYS A 36 15.28 8.66 -6.90
CA LYS A 36 14.14 8.41 -7.81
C LYS A 36 13.21 7.39 -7.19
N VAL A 37 11.95 7.75 -6.95
CA VAL A 37 10.93 6.86 -6.37
C VAL A 37 9.85 6.55 -7.40
N VAL A 38 9.62 5.26 -7.64
CA VAL A 38 8.57 4.76 -8.54
C VAL A 38 7.67 3.79 -7.78
N VAL A 39 6.36 4.03 -7.84
CA VAL A 39 5.34 3.16 -7.24
C VAL A 39 4.42 2.64 -8.32
N ARG A 40 4.19 1.33 -8.35
CA ARG A 40 3.31 0.63 -9.30
C ARG A 40 2.20 -0.10 -8.55
N PRO A 41 0.93 0.20 -8.82
CA PRO A 41 -0.17 -0.57 -8.25
C PRO A 41 -0.27 -1.95 -8.92
N LEU A 42 -0.57 -2.97 -8.12
CA LEU A 42 -0.94 -4.31 -8.57
C LEU A 42 -2.46 -4.43 -8.50
N LEU A 43 -3.11 -4.47 -9.67
CA LEU A 43 -4.56 -4.58 -9.82
C LEU A 43 -4.88 -5.80 -10.67
N ASN A 44 -5.14 -6.93 -10.02
CA ASN A 44 -5.45 -8.18 -10.71
C ASN A 44 -6.96 -8.36 -10.93
N THR A 45 -7.29 -9.18 -11.92
CA THR A 45 -8.66 -9.69 -12.10
C THR A 45 -8.88 -10.82 -11.12
N PRO A 46 -9.94 -10.78 -10.28
CA PRO A 46 -10.22 -11.86 -9.36
C PRO A 46 -10.59 -13.15 -10.11
N LYS A 47 -10.15 -14.30 -9.60
CA LYS A 47 -10.65 -15.60 -10.01
C LYS A 47 -11.99 -15.85 -9.31
N ILE A 48 -12.93 -16.49 -9.98
CA ILE A 48 -14.18 -16.95 -9.36
C ILE A 48 -14.07 -18.47 -9.16
N ASP A 49 -14.28 -18.94 -7.93
CA ASP A 49 -14.29 -20.37 -7.59
C ASP A 49 -15.66 -20.76 -7.03
N THR A 50 -16.34 -21.68 -7.70
CA THR A 50 -17.67 -22.21 -7.31
C THR A 50 -17.61 -23.67 -6.89
N SER A 51 -16.42 -24.22 -6.65
CA SER A 51 -16.20 -25.62 -6.29
C SER A 51 -16.31 -25.87 -4.78
N GLN A 52 -16.18 -24.81 -3.97
CA GLN A 52 -16.16 -24.91 -2.52
C GLN A 52 -17.57 -25.04 -1.94
N ARG A 53 -17.76 -25.98 -1.03
CA ARG A 53 -19.00 -26.10 -0.24
C ARG A 53 -19.05 -25.03 0.84
N LEU A 54 -20.26 -24.69 1.26
CA LEU A 54 -20.51 -23.69 2.30
C LEU A 54 -19.81 -24.01 3.63
N THR A 55 -19.67 -25.29 4.01
CA THR A 55 -18.91 -25.70 5.20
C THR A 55 -17.42 -25.40 5.09
N ALA A 56 -16.83 -25.54 3.90
CA ALA A 56 -15.44 -25.18 3.65
C ALA A 56 -15.23 -23.66 3.70
N LEU A 57 -16.17 -22.88 3.16
CA LEU A 57 -16.13 -21.41 3.24
C LEU A 57 -16.14 -20.91 4.69
N ARG A 58 -17.00 -21.50 5.54
CA ARG A 58 -17.03 -21.21 6.98
C ARG A 58 -15.70 -21.50 7.66
N ALA A 59 -15.09 -22.64 7.36
CA ALA A 59 -13.80 -23.03 7.94
C ALA A 59 -12.69 -22.05 7.51
N MET A 60 -12.69 -21.62 6.25
CA MET A 60 -11.74 -20.62 5.74
C MET A 60 -11.91 -19.26 6.43
N ALA A 61 -13.14 -18.75 6.53
CA ALA A 61 -13.44 -17.48 7.20
C ALA A 61 -13.09 -17.50 8.69
N SER A 62 -13.11 -18.67 9.33
CA SER A 62 -12.76 -18.84 10.75
C SER A 62 -11.27 -19.13 10.99
N SER A 63 -10.45 -19.19 9.94
CA SER A 63 -9.03 -19.50 10.04
C SER A 63 -8.21 -18.36 10.66
N LYS A 64 -6.98 -18.64 11.09
CA LYS A 64 -6.04 -17.64 11.64
C LYS A 64 -5.55 -16.63 10.60
N ASP A 65 -5.78 -16.88 9.32
CA ASP A 65 -5.34 -16.02 8.21
C ASP A 65 -6.38 -14.94 7.89
N GLN A 66 -7.02 -14.36 8.91
CA GLN A 66 -8.11 -13.38 8.73
C GLN A 66 -7.71 -12.17 7.89
N ALA A 67 -6.42 -11.78 7.92
CA ALA A 67 -5.90 -10.69 7.09
C ALA A 67 -6.07 -10.93 5.57
N ARG A 68 -6.15 -12.20 5.14
CA ARG A 68 -6.37 -12.61 3.76
C ARG A 68 -7.85 -12.55 3.35
N PHE A 69 -8.76 -12.78 4.28
CA PHE A 69 -10.18 -12.88 3.99
C PHE A 69 -10.90 -11.54 4.19
N SER A 70 -12.06 -11.36 3.56
CA SER A 70 -12.90 -10.17 3.73
C SER A 70 -13.99 -10.33 4.79
N SER A 71 -14.30 -11.57 5.19
CA SER A 71 -15.46 -11.91 6.01
C SER A 71 -15.28 -11.62 7.50
N THR A 72 -16.36 -11.18 8.14
CA THR A 72 -16.45 -11.00 9.60
C THR A 72 -17.02 -12.24 10.30
N SER A 73 -16.54 -12.48 11.52
CA SER A 73 -16.81 -13.65 12.37
C SER A 73 -18.27 -13.81 12.86
N HIS A 74 -19.23 -13.09 12.28
CA HIS A 74 -20.58 -12.95 12.83
C HIS A 74 -21.67 -13.73 12.09
N GLU A 75 -21.49 -14.11 10.83
CA GLU A 75 -22.47 -14.92 10.10
C GLU A 75 -21.81 -15.97 9.20
N THR A 76 -22.60 -16.95 8.75
CA THR A 76 -22.12 -17.95 7.78
C THR A 76 -21.88 -17.28 6.42
N PRO A 77 -20.64 -17.24 5.91
CA PRO A 77 -20.40 -16.81 4.55
C PRO A 77 -20.98 -17.82 3.55
N VAL A 78 -21.85 -17.34 2.66
CA VAL A 78 -22.28 -18.04 1.43
C VAL A 78 -21.39 -17.69 0.22
N GLY A 79 -20.56 -16.67 0.38
CA GLY A 79 -19.46 -16.27 -0.49
C GLY A 79 -18.29 -15.81 0.38
N LEU A 80 -17.09 -15.75 -0.20
CA LEU A 80 -15.90 -15.30 0.52
C LEU A 80 -14.88 -14.71 -0.45
N THR A 81 -14.40 -13.50 -0.17
CA THR A 81 -13.31 -12.90 -0.94
C THR A 81 -11.99 -13.08 -0.19
N ALA A 82 -11.03 -13.75 -0.84
CA ALA A 82 -9.68 -13.93 -0.34
C ALA A 82 -8.69 -13.15 -1.20
N ALA A 83 -7.78 -12.40 -0.59
CA ALA A 83 -6.80 -11.57 -1.28
C ALA A 83 -5.51 -11.44 -0.45
N ASN A 84 -4.36 -11.63 -1.08
CA ASN A 84 -3.06 -11.53 -0.41
C ASN A 84 -2.47 -10.14 -0.62
N LEU A 85 -2.22 -9.40 0.46
CA LEU A 85 -1.51 -8.13 0.35
C LEU A 85 -0.04 -8.38 0.00
N LYS A 86 0.43 -7.76 -1.07
CA LYS A 86 1.80 -7.85 -1.57
C LYS A 86 2.48 -6.49 -1.55
N PHE A 87 3.71 -6.49 -1.05
CA PHE A 87 4.68 -5.42 -1.18
C PHE A 87 5.95 -6.02 -1.76
N ASP A 88 6.30 -5.63 -2.97
CA ASP A 88 7.53 -6.01 -3.64
C ASP A 88 8.37 -4.75 -3.86
N SER A 89 9.45 -4.63 -3.12
CA SER A 89 10.31 -3.44 -3.12
C SER A 89 11.72 -3.78 -3.55
N SER A 90 12.29 -2.94 -4.41
CA SER A 90 13.70 -2.98 -4.78
C SER A 90 14.30 -1.58 -4.78
N TYR A 91 15.58 -1.47 -4.49
CA TYR A 91 16.26 -0.18 -4.44
C TYR A 91 17.72 -0.31 -4.87
N GLN A 92 18.27 0.80 -5.35
CA GLN A 92 19.68 0.92 -5.68
C GLN A 92 20.34 1.85 -4.69
N ILE A 93 21.50 1.42 -4.21
CA ILE A 93 22.35 2.20 -3.33
C ILE A 93 23.45 2.88 -4.16
N VAL A 94 23.73 4.14 -3.84
CA VAL A 94 24.85 4.89 -4.38
C VAL A 94 25.86 5.10 -3.27
N THR A 95 27.12 4.74 -3.55
CA THR A 95 28.22 4.86 -2.60
C THR A 95 29.30 5.78 -3.15
N LYS A 96 29.83 6.63 -2.28
CA LYS A 96 30.96 7.54 -2.53
C LYS A 96 31.94 7.45 -1.37
N ILE A 97 33.20 7.76 -1.61
CA ILE A 97 34.21 7.82 -0.56
C ILE A 97 34.41 9.27 -0.12
N SER A 98 34.47 9.51 1.19
CA SER A 98 34.78 10.83 1.73
C SER A 98 36.24 11.19 1.40
N PRO A 99 36.49 12.34 0.76
CA PRO A 99 37.86 12.78 0.50
C PRO A 99 38.62 13.20 1.77
N ARG A 100 37.91 13.33 2.91
CA ARG A 100 38.49 13.85 4.15
C ARG A 100 39.06 12.74 5.05
N ASP A 101 38.36 11.62 5.17
CA ASP A 101 38.71 10.54 6.10
C ASP A 101 38.54 9.14 5.49
N HIS A 102 38.33 9.04 4.18
CA HIS A 102 38.13 7.80 3.43
C HIS A 102 36.96 6.94 3.93
N LYS A 103 36.03 7.51 4.73
CA LYS A 103 34.80 6.81 5.11
C LYS A 103 33.88 6.62 3.92
N VAL A 104 33.05 5.59 4.02
CA VAL A 104 32.04 5.26 3.03
C VAL A 104 30.81 6.11 3.29
N CYS A 105 30.38 6.86 2.28
CA CYS A 105 29.15 7.64 2.26
C CYS A 105 28.15 6.96 1.33
N THR A 106 26.96 6.66 1.82
CA THR A 106 26.00 5.83 1.11
C THR A 106 24.59 6.41 1.21
N GLN A 107 23.85 6.43 0.10
CA GLN A 107 22.46 6.86 0.04
C GLN A 107 21.66 5.94 -0.88
N ILE A 108 20.34 5.85 -0.67
CA ILE A 108 19.44 5.27 -1.68
C ILE A 108 19.38 6.23 -2.89
N GLY A 109 19.68 5.72 -4.08
CA GLY A 109 19.60 6.46 -5.34
C GLY A 109 18.30 6.21 -6.12
N SER A 110 17.73 5.01 -6.00
CA SER A 110 16.41 4.70 -6.56
C SER A 110 15.64 3.72 -5.68
N PHE A 111 14.31 3.83 -5.68
CA PHE A 111 13.40 2.96 -4.96
C PHE A 111 12.19 2.64 -5.83
N ASN A 112 11.93 1.36 -6.05
CA ASN A 112 10.77 0.84 -6.75
C ASN A 112 9.90 0.08 -5.76
N LEU A 113 8.60 0.35 -5.77
CA LEU A 113 7.60 -0.42 -5.03
C LEU A 113 6.51 -0.87 -5.99
N THR A 114 6.25 -2.18 -6.03
CA THR A 114 5.00 -2.74 -6.57
C THR A 114 4.17 -3.20 -5.39
N PHE A 115 2.91 -2.76 -5.30
CA PHE A 115 2.05 -3.15 -4.19
C PHE A 115 0.59 -3.31 -4.60
N GLY A 116 -0.13 -4.18 -3.91
CA GLY A 116 -1.55 -4.38 -4.09
C GLY A 116 -1.99 -5.74 -3.61
N PHE A 117 -3.08 -6.24 -4.15
CA PHE A 117 -3.62 -7.53 -3.77
C PHE A 117 -3.42 -8.55 -4.88
N GLU A 118 -2.68 -9.62 -4.59
CA GLU A 118 -2.49 -10.74 -5.49
C GLU A 118 -3.35 -11.93 -5.10
N ASP A 119 -3.45 -12.90 -6.02
CA ASP A 119 -4.23 -14.13 -5.86
C ASP A 119 -5.67 -13.92 -5.38
N THR A 120 -6.28 -12.79 -5.77
CA THR A 120 -7.65 -12.47 -5.39
C THR A 120 -8.60 -13.53 -5.93
N THR A 121 -9.30 -14.21 -5.03
CA THR A 121 -10.28 -15.25 -5.35
C THR A 121 -11.59 -14.92 -4.67
N VAL A 122 -12.65 -14.89 -5.46
CA VAL A 122 -14.04 -14.78 -5.02
C VAL A 122 -14.62 -16.19 -5.01
N TYR A 123 -14.81 -16.73 -3.82
CA TYR A 123 -15.46 -18.01 -3.61
C TYR A 123 -16.97 -17.80 -3.53
N ILE A 124 -17.73 -18.62 -4.25
CA ILE A 124 -19.18 -18.68 -4.15
C ILE A 124 -19.55 -20.11 -3.80
N ALA A 125 -20.39 -20.31 -2.78
CA ALA A 125 -20.76 -21.64 -2.32
C ALA A 125 -21.35 -22.49 -3.46
N HIS A 126 -20.89 -23.73 -3.59
CA HIS A 126 -21.33 -24.69 -4.61
C HIS A 126 -22.86 -24.92 -4.59
N GLU A 127 -23.48 -24.78 -3.43
CA GLU A 127 -24.92 -24.92 -3.21
C GLU A 127 -25.75 -23.83 -3.92
N LEU A 128 -25.11 -22.77 -4.45
CA LEU A 128 -25.72 -21.70 -5.22
C LEU A 128 -25.60 -22.03 -6.72
N PRO A 129 -26.71 -22.39 -7.41
CA PRO A 129 -26.64 -22.74 -8.83
C PRO A 129 -26.12 -21.56 -9.66
N TYR A 130 -25.16 -21.83 -10.55
CA TYR A 130 -24.56 -20.82 -11.41
C TYR A 130 -25.62 -20.01 -12.16
N GLY A 131 -25.48 -18.68 -12.18
CA GLY A 131 -26.40 -17.77 -12.86
C GLY A 131 -27.77 -17.57 -12.19
N SER A 132 -28.08 -18.30 -11.10
CA SER A 132 -29.29 -18.08 -10.32
C SER A 132 -29.31 -16.71 -9.65
N CYS A 133 -30.49 -16.23 -9.23
CA CYS A 133 -30.61 -15.01 -8.44
C CYS A 133 -29.66 -15.02 -7.24
N SER A 134 -29.66 -16.13 -6.46
CA SER A 134 -28.84 -16.24 -5.25
C SER A 134 -27.35 -16.20 -5.56
N TYR A 135 -26.91 -16.85 -6.65
CA TYR A 135 -25.53 -16.76 -7.13
C TYR A 135 -25.13 -15.32 -7.46
N LYS A 136 -25.94 -14.62 -8.26
CA LYS A 136 -25.64 -13.23 -8.68
C LYS A 136 -25.60 -12.28 -7.50
N THR A 137 -26.56 -12.38 -6.59
CA THR A 137 -26.63 -11.54 -5.38
C THR A 137 -25.40 -11.72 -4.49
N VAL A 138 -24.93 -12.95 -4.27
CA VAL A 138 -23.71 -13.20 -3.48
C VAL A 138 -22.48 -12.73 -4.24
N LEU A 139 -22.41 -12.99 -5.55
CA LEU A 139 -21.31 -12.52 -6.38
C LEU A 139 -21.18 -10.99 -6.34
N GLU A 140 -22.28 -10.26 -6.49
CA GLU A 140 -22.32 -8.80 -6.40
C GLU A 140 -21.81 -8.30 -5.05
N HIS A 141 -22.21 -8.94 -3.95
CA HIS A 141 -21.72 -8.63 -2.61
C HIS A 141 -20.21 -8.85 -2.49
N GLU A 142 -19.69 -10.01 -2.91
CA GLU A 142 -18.26 -10.30 -2.88
C GLU A 142 -17.44 -9.33 -3.74
N PHE A 143 -17.98 -8.89 -4.87
CA PHE A 143 -17.33 -7.88 -5.71
C PHE A 143 -17.23 -6.50 -5.03
N GLN A 144 -18.03 -6.19 -4.01
CA GLN A 144 -17.86 -4.98 -3.21
C GLN A 144 -16.56 -5.03 -2.40
N HIS A 145 -16.19 -6.19 -1.87
CA HIS A 145 -14.90 -6.38 -1.18
C HIS A 145 -13.73 -6.18 -2.12
N VAL A 146 -13.80 -6.78 -3.32
CA VAL A 146 -12.79 -6.60 -4.38
C VAL A 146 -12.68 -5.13 -4.78
N GLN A 147 -13.80 -4.43 -4.93
CA GLN A 147 -13.81 -3.04 -5.34
C GLN A 147 -13.22 -2.13 -4.26
N THR A 148 -13.46 -2.44 -2.99
CA THR A 148 -12.86 -1.75 -1.84
C THR A 148 -11.35 -1.92 -1.82
N ASP A 149 -10.84 -3.14 -2.01
CA ASP A 149 -9.40 -3.42 -2.13
C ASP A 149 -8.77 -2.63 -3.30
N ARG A 150 -9.43 -2.61 -4.48
CA ARG A 150 -8.96 -1.84 -5.64
C ARG A 150 -8.93 -0.33 -5.37
N ASN A 151 -9.94 0.19 -4.69
CA ASN A 151 -10.00 1.61 -4.34
C ASN A 151 -8.89 1.98 -3.36
N LEU A 152 -8.62 1.10 -2.38
CA LEU A 152 -7.52 1.25 -1.44
C LEU A 152 -6.17 1.31 -2.17
N VAL A 153 -5.91 0.37 -3.09
CA VAL A 153 -4.67 0.38 -3.89
C VAL A 153 -4.53 1.67 -4.70
N ARG A 154 -5.59 2.12 -5.39
CA ARG A 154 -5.54 3.38 -6.17
C ARG A 154 -5.25 4.59 -5.29
N LEU A 155 -5.89 4.67 -4.12
CA LEU A 155 -5.67 5.76 -3.17
C LEU A 155 -4.21 5.80 -2.70
N TYR A 156 -3.65 4.65 -2.33
CA TYR A 156 -2.29 4.59 -1.80
C TYR A 156 -1.22 4.71 -2.89
N ALA A 157 -1.52 4.36 -4.14
CA ALA A 157 -0.62 4.58 -5.27
C ALA A 157 -0.32 6.07 -5.48
N GLN A 158 -1.25 6.95 -5.11
CA GLN A 158 -1.05 8.41 -5.14
C GLN A 158 -0.26 8.92 -3.92
N LYS A 159 -0.38 8.26 -2.76
CA LYS A 159 0.22 8.71 -1.49
C LYS A 159 1.64 8.18 -1.27
N PHE A 160 1.90 6.93 -1.63
CA PHE A 160 3.18 6.26 -1.39
C PHE A 160 4.39 6.97 -2.00
N PRO A 161 4.35 7.58 -3.20
CA PRO A 161 5.51 8.28 -3.74
C PRO A 161 6.04 9.37 -2.79
N ALA A 162 5.14 10.18 -2.20
CA ALA A 162 5.52 11.25 -1.28
C ALA A 162 6.01 10.70 0.07
N LEU A 163 5.34 9.68 0.61
CA LEU A 163 5.72 9.03 1.86
C LEU A 163 7.09 8.37 1.77
N LEU A 164 7.35 7.63 0.69
CA LEU A 164 8.63 6.96 0.45
C LEU A 164 9.76 7.96 0.21
N LYS A 165 9.52 9.01 -0.59
CA LYS A 165 10.50 10.10 -0.75
C LYS A 165 10.86 10.74 0.58
N LYS A 166 9.86 10.99 1.44
CA LYS A 166 10.10 11.53 2.78
C LYS A 166 10.94 10.57 3.63
N ALA A 167 10.57 9.30 3.70
CA ALA A 167 11.29 8.29 4.45
C ALA A 167 12.74 8.13 3.97
N ILE A 168 12.98 8.13 2.66
CA ILE A 168 14.34 8.06 2.09
C ILE A 168 15.16 9.30 2.47
N ARG A 169 14.56 10.50 2.48
CA ARG A 169 15.24 11.71 2.96
C ARG A 169 15.55 11.66 4.46
N GLU A 170 14.67 11.08 5.26
CA GLU A 170 14.88 10.88 6.70
C GLU A 170 16.01 9.87 6.99
N ILE A 171 16.19 8.85 6.14
CA ILE A 171 17.37 7.97 6.19
C ILE A 171 18.65 8.76 5.89
N GLY A 172 18.58 9.64 4.87
CA GLY A 172 19.68 10.52 4.50
C GLY A 172 20.93 9.80 4.01
N VAL A 173 22.08 10.50 4.09
CA VAL A 173 23.39 9.93 3.74
C VAL A 173 23.98 9.25 4.96
N LEU A 174 24.21 7.94 4.87
CA LEU A 174 24.92 7.17 5.88
C LEU A 174 26.43 7.33 5.67
N ARG A 175 27.15 7.74 6.72
CA ARG A 175 28.61 7.82 6.74
C ARG A 175 29.16 6.75 7.68
N VAL A 176 29.74 5.69 7.13
CA VAL A 176 30.16 4.50 7.89
C VAL A 176 31.58 4.06 7.50
N SER A 177 32.12 3.06 8.22
CA SER A 177 33.46 2.54 7.99
C SER A 177 33.59 1.64 6.76
N SER A 178 32.50 1.00 6.30
CA SER A 178 32.54 0.07 5.17
C SER A 178 31.21 0.01 4.40
N ALA A 179 31.28 -0.36 3.11
CA ALA A 179 30.09 -0.51 2.26
C ALA A 179 29.13 -1.62 2.75
N PRO A 180 29.59 -2.81 3.17
CA PRO A 180 28.70 -3.85 3.69
C PRO A 180 27.90 -3.41 4.92
N LEU A 181 28.51 -2.60 5.80
CA LEU A 181 27.81 -2.03 6.95
C LEU A 181 26.70 -1.08 6.52
N ALA A 182 26.97 -0.20 5.55
CA ALA A 182 25.97 0.71 4.99
C ALA A 182 24.79 -0.04 4.37
N GLU A 183 25.08 -1.07 3.56
CA GLU A 183 24.07 -1.90 2.92
C GLU A 183 23.19 -2.61 3.95
N SER A 184 23.79 -3.18 5.00
CA SER A 184 23.02 -3.81 6.08
C SER A 184 22.09 -2.82 6.77
N MET A 185 22.60 -1.64 7.14
CA MET A 185 21.80 -0.61 7.80
C MET A 185 20.63 -0.11 6.93
N ILE A 186 20.86 0.10 5.63
CA ILE A 186 19.81 0.48 4.68
C ILE A 186 18.78 -0.63 4.56
N ARG A 187 19.21 -1.88 4.36
CA ARG A 187 18.31 -3.04 4.23
C ARG A 187 17.42 -3.20 5.45
N ASP A 188 18.00 -3.15 6.64
CA ASP A 188 17.25 -3.35 7.89
C ASP A 188 16.27 -2.19 8.15
N THR A 189 16.63 -0.97 7.71
CA THR A 189 15.74 0.20 7.81
C THR A 189 14.60 0.15 6.80
N VAL A 190 14.90 -0.17 5.54
CA VAL A 190 13.88 -0.33 4.49
C VAL A 190 12.93 -1.47 4.85
N SER A 191 13.44 -2.61 5.33
CA SER A 191 12.62 -3.76 5.71
C SER A 191 11.62 -3.43 6.81
N ARG A 192 12.07 -2.75 7.89
CA ARG A 192 11.17 -2.28 8.96
C ARG A 192 10.12 -1.31 8.44
N TYR A 193 10.51 -0.33 7.62
CA TYR A 193 9.58 0.64 7.06
C TYR A 193 8.53 -0.03 6.15
N MET A 194 8.93 -0.98 5.29
CA MET A 194 8.00 -1.75 4.45
C MET A 194 7.05 -2.60 5.30
N HIS A 195 7.54 -3.23 6.36
CA HIS A 195 6.72 -4.01 7.28
C HIS A 195 5.64 -3.13 7.94
N ASP A 196 6.02 -1.98 8.47
CA ASP A 196 5.09 -1.05 9.11
C ASP A 196 4.06 -0.50 8.12
N LEU A 197 4.49 -0.19 6.88
CA LEU A 197 3.61 0.27 5.82
C LEU A 197 2.58 -0.79 5.44
N SER A 198 3.01 -2.05 5.29
CA SER A 198 2.15 -3.21 5.02
C SER A 198 1.13 -3.41 6.14
N LYS A 199 1.60 -3.43 7.40
CA LYS A 199 0.73 -3.59 8.59
C LYS A 199 -0.33 -2.51 8.67
N ASN A 200 0.06 -1.24 8.49
CA ASN A 200 -0.88 -0.13 8.49
C ASN A 200 -1.93 -0.25 7.39
N LEU A 201 -1.52 -0.66 6.17
CA LEU A 201 -2.45 -0.86 5.07
C LEU A 201 -3.42 -2.01 5.35
N SER A 202 -2.95 -3.12 5.94
CA SER A 202 -3.80 -4.24 6.38
C SER A 202 -4.85 -3.79 7.40
N THR A 203 -4.48 -2.99 8.39
CA THR A 203 -5.44 -2.46 9.37
C THR A 203 -6.46 -1.52 8.73
N VAL A 204 -6.05 -0.69 7.77
CA VAL A 204 -7.00 0.17 7.02
C VAL A 204 -7.93 -0.67 6.17
N ARG A 205 -7.41 -1.70 5.49
CA ARG A 205 -8.19 -2.65 4.69
C ARG A 205 -9.26 -3.30 5.55
N GLU A 206 -8.87 -3.92 6.66
CA GLU A 206 -9.78 -4.58 7.60
C GLU A 206 -10.93 -3.65 7.98
N LYS A 207 -10.63 -2.43 8.45
CA LYS A 207 -11.65 -1.43 8.81
C LYS A 207 -12.58 -1.05 7.66
N GLN A 208 -12.13 -1.11 6.42
CA GLN A 208 -12.98 -0.84 5.25
C GLN A 208 -13.84 -2.05 4.89
N GLN A 209 -13.29 -3.27 4.96
CA GLN A 209 -14.04 -4.51 4.70
C GLN A 209 -15.15 -4.71 5.74
N LEU A 210 -14.92 -4.37 7.01
CA LEU A 210 -15.93 -4.37 8.08
C LEU A 210 -17.18 -3.51 7.79
N LYS A 211 -17.08 -2.53 6.88
CA LYS A 211 -18.21 -1.66 6.52
C LYS A 211 -19.17 -2.29 5.50
N ILE A 212 -18.75 -3.39 4.87
CA ILE A 212 -19.56 -4.13 3.90
C ILE A 212 -20.41 -5.17 4.64
N ASP A 213 -19.77 -5.94 5.52
CA ASP A 213 -20.36 -7.03 6.29
C ASP A 213 -21.17 -6.54 7.50
N THR A 214 -22.18 -5.69 7.28
CA THR A 214 -23.05 -5.22 8.36
C THR A 214 -24.23 -6.16 8.58
N LYS A 215 -24.81 -6.15 9.78
CA LYS A 215 -26.02 -6.94 10.10
C LYS A 215 -27.19 -6.60 9.17
N GLU A 216 -27.30 -5.33 8.77
CA GLU A 216 -28.32 -4.86 7.85
C GLU A 216 -28.11 -5.44 6.45
N GLU A 217 -26.86 -5.54 6.00
CA GLU A 217 -26.53 -6.16 4.71
C GLU A 217 -26.86 -7.65 4.72
N TYR A 218 -26.50 -8.38 5.78
CA TYR A 218 -26.90 -9.77 5.94
C TYR A 218 -28.42 -9.96 6.01
N ALA A 219 -29.14 -9.07 6.72
CA ALA A 219 -30.61 -9.07 6.76
C ALA A 219 -31.23 -8.80 5.38
N ARG A 220 -30.59 -7.98 4.52
CA ARG A 220 -31.01 -7.75 3.14
C ARG A 220 -30.74 -8.98 2.25
N LEU A 221 -29.54 -9.56 2.35
CA LEU A 221 -29.13 -10.75 1.60
C LEU A 221 -30.03 -11.95 1.94
N SER A 222 -30.30 -12.19 3.22
CA SER A 222 -31.13 -13.31 3.69
C SER A 222 -32.56 -13.28 3.13
N LYS A 223 -33.13 -12.08 2.91
CA LYS A 223 -34.46 -11.86 2.30
C LYS A 223 -34.44 -11.86 0.77
N SER A 224 -33.26 -11.72 0.16
CA SER A 224 -33.11 -11.68 -1.30
C SER A 224 -33.53 -13.00 -1.95
N CYS A 225 -33.92 -12.91 -3.23
CA CYS A 225 -34.37 -14.07 -4.01
C CYS A 225 -35.52 -14.84 -3.34
N ASN A 226 -36.52 -14.12 -2.80
CA ASN A 226 -37.67 -14.68 -2.08
C ASN A 226 -37.27 -15.59 -0.90
N GLY A 227 -36.23 -15.19 -0.17
CA GLY A 227 -35.71 -15.94 0.99
C GLY A 227 -34.98 -17.25 0.63
N ARG A 228 -34.67 -17.49 -0.64
CA ARG A 228 -34.00 -18.72 -1.08
C ARG A 228 -32.60 -18.87 -0.46
N LEU A 229 -31.86 -17.77 -0.28
CA LEU A 229 -30.54 -17.78 0.36
C LEU A 229 -30.61 -18.34 1.78
N SER A 230 -31.54 -17.84 2.60
CA SER A 230 -31.78 -18.34 3.96
C SER A 230 -32.10 -19.83 3.99
N LYS A 231 -32.92 -20.31 3.04
CA LYS A 231 -33.27 -21.73 2.94
C LYS A 231 -32.06 -22.61 2.59
N ILE A 232 -31.15 -22.12 1.74
CA ILE A 232 -29.92 -22.83 1.37
C ILE A 232 -29.00 -22.92 2.59
N ILE A 233 -28.76 -21.81 3.29
CA ILE A 233 -27.95 -21.77 4.52
C ILE A 233 -28.52 -22.76 5.55
N ALA A 234 -29.82 -22.70 5.83
CA ALA A 234 -30.48 -23.57 6.80
C ALA A 234 -30.48 -25.07 6.43
N ARG A 235 -30.28 -25.41 5.15
CA ARG A 235 -30.12 -26.80 4.70
C ARG A 235 -28.68 -27.26 4.83
N ALA A 236 -27.72 -26.39 4.51
CA ALA A 236 -26.28 -26.67 4.58
C ALA A 236 -25.70 -26.60 6.01
N SER A 237 -26.47 -26.13 6.99
CA SER A 237 -26.14 -26.15 8.43
C SER A 237 -26.61 -27.40 9.17
N ARG A 238 -27.34 -28.31 8.51
CA ARG A 238 -27.77 -29.58 9.08
C ARG A 238 -26.77 -30.66 8.71
#